data_AF-A0A813HIT6-F1
#
_entry.id   AF-A0A813HIT6-F1
#
_cell.length_a   1.000
_cell.length_b   1.000
_cell.length_c   1.000
_cell.angle_alpha   90.00
_cell.angle_beta   90.00
_cell.angle_gamma   90.00
#
_symmetry.space_group_name_H-M   'P 1'
#
loop_
_entity.id
_entity.type
_entity.pdbx_description
1 polymer ?
#
loop_
_entity_poly.entity_id
_entity_poly.type
_entity_poly.pdbx_seq_one_letter_code
_entity_poly.pdbx_strand_id
1 'polypeptide(L)'
;PVTPRQLEALIRLSEARARAELRRVVLRSDVEDVIEIVQSGSDFQEQFLQTAVRKGKSKPNAIVDRLMQYMERRVRGGGGREFRESELRERAGPGVSQQDFDKALQRLNDPGTLTVSGSGTYMFNP
;
A
#
# COMPACT_ATOMS: atom_id res chain seq x y z
N PRO A 1 12.17 -12.17 -17.56
CA PRO A 1 13.00 -12.14 -18.78
C PRO A 1 14.33 -11.44 -18.52
N VAL A 2 15.46 -12.10 -18.78
CA VAL A 2 16.79 -11.49 -18.70
C VAL A 2 17.06 -10.76 -20.02
N THR A 3 17.46 -9.49 -19.96
CA THR A 3 17.72 -8.65 -21.13
C THR A 3 19.20 -8.32 -21.26
N PRO A 4 19.74 -8.10 -22.48
CA PRO A 4 21.13 -7.67 -22.68
C PRO A 4 21.49 -6.40 -21.88
N ARG A 5 20.52 -5.49 -21.70
CA ARG A 5 20.68 -4.28 -20.90
C ARG A 5 20.90 -4.55 -19.41
N GLN A 6 20.30 -5.61 -18.87
CA GLN A 6 20.56 -6.02 -17.48
C GLN A 6 21.99 -6.54 -17.33
N LEU A 7 22.50 -7.26 -18.32
CA LEU A 7 23.90 -7.71 -18.32
C LEU A 7 24.87 -6.52 -18.35
N GLU A 8 24.63 -5.53 -19.22
CA GLU A 8 25.43 -4.29 -19.24
C GLU A 8 25.39 -3.54 -17.91
N ALA A 9 24.23 -3.49 -17.25
CA ALA A 9 24.10 -2.85 -15.94
C ALA A 9 24.93 -3.58 -14.87
N LEU A 10 24.88 -4.92 -14.83
CA LEU A 10 25.68 -5.74 -13.91
C LEU A 10 27.18 -5.55 -14.11
N ILE A 11 27.64 -5.46 -15.36
CA ILE A 11 29.04 -5.19 -15.69
C ILE A 11 29.46 -3.82 -15.13
N ARG A 12 28.70 -2.76 -15.42
CA ARG A 12 29.03 -1.40 -14.93
C ARG A 12 29.04 -1.30 -13.40
N LEU A 13 28.09 -1.96 -12.73
CA LEU A 13 28.03 -2.00 -11.27
C LEU A 13 29.23 -2.73 -10.66
N SER A 14 29.64 -3.86 -11.26
CA SER A 14 30.80 -4.63 -10.81
C SER A 14 32.10 -3.85 -11.00
N GLU A 15 32.25 -3.12 -12.11
CA GLU A 15 33.37 -2.21 -12.33
C GLU A 15 33.40 -1.06 -11.32
N ALA A 16 32.24 -0.47 -11.01
CA ALA A 16 32.13 0.59 -10.02
C ALA A 16 32.51 0.09 -8.62
N ARG A 17 32.12 -1.14 -8.24
CA ARG A 17 32.48 -1.78 -6.98
C ARG A 17 34.00 -1.96 -6.85
N ALA A 18 34.65 -2.49 -7.89
CA ALA A 18 36.11 -2.62 -7.92
C ALA A 18 36.81 -1.25 -7.81
N ARG A 19 36.30 -0.22 -8.52
CA ARG A 19 36.84 1.14 -8.46
C ARG A 19 36.67 1.80 -7.09
N ALA A 20 35.60 1.49 -6.36
CA ALA A 20 35.39 1.99 -5.00
C ALA A 20 36.49 1.50 -4.04
N GLU A 21 37.06 0.32 -4.32
CA GLU A 21 38.21 -0.23 -3.60
C GLU A 21 39.55 0.09 -4.28
N LEU A 22 39.58 1.07 -5.19
CA LEU A 22 40.77 1.49 -5.96
C LEU A 22 41.38 0.37 -6.82
N ARG A 23 40.64 -0.71 -7.10
CA ARG A 23 41.07 -1.82 -7.95
C ARG A 23 40.73 -1.53 -9.42
N ARG A 24 41.65 -1.94 -10.31
CA ARG A 24 41.46 -1.86 -11.77
C ARG A 24 40.87 -3.13 -12.38
N VAL A 25 40.91 -4.22 -11.64
CA VAL A 25 40.42 -5.55 -12.06
C VAL A 25 39.21 -5.90 -11.21
N VAL A 26 38.15 -6.30 -11.90
CA VAL A 26 36.94 -6.83 -11.27
C VAL A 26 37.22 -8.26 -10.81
N LEU A 27 36.95 -8.53 -9.54
CA LEU A 27 37.04 -9.85 -8.95
C LEU A 27 35.67 -10.52 -8.90
N ARG A 28 35.67 -11.82 -8.68
CA ARG A 28 34.44 -12.60 -8.52
C ARG A 28 33.55 -12.04 -7.39
N SER A 29 34.17 -11.62 -6.28
CA SER A 29 33.45 -11.04 -5.13
C SER A 29 32.68 -9.77 -5.48
N ASP A 30 33.19 -8.93 -6.40
CA ASP A 30 32.48 -7.72 -6.84
C ASP A 30 31.16 -8.06 -7.53
N VAL A 31 31.17 -9.14 -8.31
CA VAL A 31 29.99 -9.61 -9.05
C VAL A 31 29.00 -10.25 -8.09
N GLU A 32 29.48 -11.04 -7.12
CA GLU A 32 28.65 -11.65 -6.08
C GLU A 32 27.95 -10.59 -5.22
N ASP A 33 28.66 -9.55 -4.78
CA ASP A 33 28.09 -8.41 -4.06
C ASP A 33 26.99 -7.71 -4.87
N VAL A 34 27.24 -7.46 -6.16
CA VAL A 34 26.28 -6.80 -7.04
C VAL A 34 25.03 -7.67 -7.26
N ILE A 35 25.19 -8.98 -7.41
CA ILE A 35 24.06 -9.92 -7.54
C ILE A 35 23.20 -9.87 -6.28
N GLU A 36 23.82 -9.89 -5.09
CA GLU A 36 23.12 -9.80 -3.82
C GLU A 36 22.32 -8.49 -3.72
N ILE A 37 22.92 -7.36 -4.11
CA ILE A 37 22.24 -6.04 -4.15
C ILE A 37 21.04 -6.06 -5.12
N VAL A 38 21.19 -6.62 -6.31
CA VAL A 38 20.11 -6.66 -7.30
C VAL A 38 18.97 -7.59 -6.85
N GLN A 39 19.29 -8.71 -6.22
CA GLN A 39 18.31 -9.66 -5.70
C GLN A 39 17.55 -9.05 -4.51
N SER A 40 18.26 -8.51 -3.51
CA SER A 40 17.64 -7.82 -2.38
C SER A 40 16.81 -6.60 -2.81
N GLY A 41 17.25 -5.89 -3.84
CA GLY A 41 16.50 -4.79 -4.45
C GLY A 41 15.22 -5.25 -5.18
N SER A 42 15.19 -6.48 -5.70
CA SER A 42 13.99 -7.05 -6.33
C SER A 42 12.92 -7.37 -5.28
N ASP A 43 13.33 -7.91 -4.14
CA ASP A 43 12.44 -8.12 -2.98
C ASP A 43 11.91 -6.77 -2.46
N PHE A 44 12.78 -5.76 -2.39
CA PHE A 44 12.39 -4.40 -2.05
C PHE A 44 11.43 -3.79 -3.07
N GLN A 45 11.64 -4.02 -4.37
CA GLN A 45 10.76 -3.54 -5.43
C GLN A 45 9.38 -4.19 -5.34
N GLU A 46 9.28 -5.48 -5.05
CA GLU A 46 7.98 -6.13 -4.84
C GLU A 46 7.25 -5.54 -3.63
N GLN A 47 7.95 -5.35 -2.51
CA GLN A 47 7.38 -4.72 -1.31
C GLN A 47 7.01 -3.24 -1.53
N PHE A 48 7.82 -2.52 -2.31
CA PHE A 48 7.57 -1.11 -2.63
C PHE A 48 6.44 -0.95 -3.66
N LEU A 49 6.33 -1.81 -4.68
CA LEU A 49 5.23 -1.80 -5.64
C LEU A 49 3.89 -2.17 -4.98
N GLN A 50 3.89 -3.08 -3.99
CA GLN A 50 2.70 -3.28 -3.14
C GLN A 50 2.27 -1.99 -2.42
N THR A 51 3.22 -1.11 -2.12
CA THR A 51 2.98 0.18 -1.45
C THR A 51 2.63 1.30 -2.45
N ALA A 52 3.22 1.30 -3.65
CA ALA A 52 3.16 2.38 -4.64
C ALA A 52 1.99 2.26 -5.64
N VAL A 53 1.32 1.11 -5.76
CA VAL A 53 0.17 0.94 -6.67
C VAL A 53 -1.08 1.73 -6.22
N ARG A 54 -1.12 2.31 -5.02
CA ARG A 54 -2.20 3.23 -4.63
C ARG A 54 -1.87 4.67 -5.00
N LYS A 55 -1.93 4.94 -6.30
CA LYS A 55 -1.94 6.29 -6.90
C LYS A 55 -2.95 7.20 -6.15
N GLY A 56 -2.44 8.16 -5.37
CA GLY A 56 -3.12 9.42 -5.07
C GLY A 56 -4.25 9.43 -4.03
N LYS A 57 -4.37 8.47 -3.12
CA LYS A 57 -5.34 8.56 -2.01
C LYS A 57 -4.62 8.58 -0.67
N SER A 58 -4.81 9.66 0.10
CA SER A 58 -4.36 9.74 1.49
C SER A 58 -4.88 8.53 2.28
N LYS A 59 -4.15 8.10 3.32
CA LYS A 59 -4.55 6.94 4.15
C LYS A 59 -6.03 6.99 4.57
N PRO A 60 -6.60 8.15 4.98
CA PRO A 60 -8.02 8.28 5.26
C PRO A 60 -8.93 8.08 4.04
N ASN A 61 -8.58 8.62 2.87
CA ASN A 61 -9.41 8.48 1.66
C ASN A 61 -9.49 7.02 1.18
N ALA A 62 -8.39 6.26 1.31
CA ALA A 62 -8.40 4.84 1.00
C ALA A 62 -9.28 4.02 1.96
N ILE A 63 -9.43 4.48 3.22
CA ILE A 63 -10.36 3.90 4.19
C ILE A 63 -11.80 4.26 3.82
N VAL A 64 -12.06 5.53 3.48
CA VAL A 64 -13.37 6.02 3.02
C VAL A 64 -13.89 5.19 1.85
N ASP A 65 -13.10 5.02 0.78
CA ASP A 65 -13.55 4.23 -0.39
C ASP A 65 -13.86 2.77 -0.03
N ARG A 66 -13.05 2.18 0.85
CA ARG A 66 -13.21 0.78 1.26
C ARG A 66 -14.50 0.61 2.06
N LEU A 67 -14.77 1.54 2.98
CA LEU A 67 -16.00 1.56 3.76
C LEU A 67 -17.21 1.82 2.86
N MET A 68 -17.16 2.80 1.94
CA MET A 68 -18.21 3.06 0.96
C MET A 68 -18.51 1.82 0.11
N GLN A 69 -17.47 1.21 -0.47
CA GLN A 69 -17.65 0.02 -1.32
C GLN A 69 -18.28 -1.14 -0.54
N TYR A 70 -17.91 -1.32 0.73
CA TYR A 70 -18.50 -2.33 1.59
C TYR A 70 -19.99 -2.04 1.89
N MET A 71 -20.32 -0.80 2.25
CA MET A 71 -21.70 -0.37 2.55
C MET A 71 -22.60 -0.48 1.30
N GLU A 72 -22.14 0.03 0.16
CA GLU A 72 -22.88 -0.04 -1.11
C GLU A 72 -23.16 -1.48 -1.55
N ARG A 73 -22.18 -2.38 -1.40
CA ARG A 73 -22.38 -3.81 -1.73
C ARG A 73 -23.44 -4.43 -0.83
N ARG A 74 -23.44 -4.10 0.47
CA ARG A 74 -24.41 -4.63 1.44
C ARG A 74 -25.83 -4.11 1.15
N VAL A 75 -25.98 -2.82 0.89
CA VAL A 75 -27.29 -2.22 0.58
C VAL A 75 -27.83 -2.69 -0.76
N ARG A 76 -26.98 -2.79 -1.80
CA ARG A 76 -27.37 -3.37 -3.10
C ARG A 76 -27.80 -4.85 -2.99
N GLY A 77 -27.21 -5.59 -2.05
CA GLY A 77 -27.60 -6.98 -1.75
C GLY A 77 -28.88 -7.13 -0.93
N GLY A 78 -29.62 -6.05 -0.66
CA GLY A 78 -30.83 -6.08 0.16
C GLY A 78 -30.56 -6.11 1.68
N GLY A 79 -29.32 -5.87 2.11
CA GLY A 79 -28.96 -5.75 3.51
C GLY A 79 -29.42 -4.43 4.13
N GLY A 80 -29.47 -4.41 5.47
CA GLY A 80 -29.79 -3.21 6.24
C GLY A 80 -28.79 -2.07 6.03
N ARG A 81 -29.26 -0.84 6.23
CA ARG A 81 -28.47 0.40 6.11
C ARG A 81 -27.73 0.79 7.40
N GLU A 82 -27.81 -0.06 8.42
CA GLU A 82 -27.22 0.16 9.73
C GLU A 82 -25.93 -0.66 9.88
N PHE A 83 -24.87 0.01 10.34
CA PHE A 83 -23.54 -0.56 10.48
C PHE A 83 -22.99 -0.26 11.88
N ARG A 84 -22.44 -1.26 12.57
CA ARG A 84 -21.80 -1.04 13.87
C ARG A 84 -20.40 -0.48 13.70
N GLU A 85 -19.95 0.36 14.62
CA GLU A 85 -18.59 0.88 14.63
C GLU A 85 -17.53 -0.23 14.61
N SER A 86 -17.74 -1.29 15.40
CA SER A 86 -16.86 -2.45 15.44
C SER A 86 -16.74 -3.16 14.07
N GLU A 87 -17.85 -3.26 13.34
CA GLU A 87 -17.88 -3.85 12.00
C GLU A 87 -17.14 -2.96 10.99
N LEU A 88 -17.32 -1.65 11.04
CA LEU A 88 -16.58 -0.71 10.20
C LEU A 88 -15.09 -0.72 10.52
N ARG A 89 -14.73 -0.88 11.79
CA ARG A 89 -13.34 -0.97 12.25
C ARG A 89 -12.63 -2.20 11.70
N GLU A 90 -13.27 -3.36 11.74
CA GLU A 90 -12.73 -4.59 11.14
C GLU A 90 -12.54 -4.44 9.63
N ARG A 91 -13.48 -3.78 8.94
CA ARG A 91 -13.42 -3.55 7.49
C ARG A 91 -12.43 -2.45 7.09
N ALA A 92 -12.08 -1.53 7.99
CA ALA A 92 -11.04 -0.53 7.76
C ALA A 92 -9.66 -1.17 7.53
N GLY A 93 -9.43 -2.36 8.08
CA GLY A 93 -8.26 -3.22 7.82
C GLY A 93 -7.20 -3.19 8.92
N PRO A 94 -6.29 -4.19 8.95
CA PRO A 94 -5.26 -4.31 9.98
C PRO A 94 -4.27 -3.14 9.90
N GLY A 95 -3.92 -2.56 11.05
CA GLY A 95 -2.92 -1.49 11.16
C GLY A 95 -3.43 -0.06 10.95
N VAL A 96 -4.76 0.15 10.83
CA VAL A 96 -5.34 1.51 10.76
C VAL A 96 -5.32 2.16 12.14
N SER A 97 -4.68 3.33 12.25
CA SER A 97 -4.68 4.12 13.50
C SER A 97 -6.11 4.57 13.85
N GLN A 98 -6.39 4.81 15.13
CA GLN A 98 -7.71 5.31 15.52
C GLN A 98 -7.99 6.70 14.91
N GLN A 99 -6.98 7.58 14.90
CA GLN A 99 -7.07 8.91 14.30
C GLN A 99 -7.39 8.89 12.79
N ASP A 100 -6.82 7.96 12.02
CA ASP A 100 -7.09 7.87 10.58
C ASP A 100 -8.50 7.33 10.30
N PHE A 101 -9.01 6.46 11.18
CA PHE A 101 -10.38 5.96 11.13
C PHE A 101 -11.39 7.05 11.48
N ASP A 102 -11.16 7.81 12.54
CA ASP A 102 -12.03 8.93 12.94
C ASP A 102 -12.08 9.99 11.83
N LYS A 103 -10.93 10.32 11.23
CA LYS A 103 -10.85 11.22 10.07
C LYS A 103 -11.55 10.68 8.82
N ALA A 104 -11.66 9.36 8.67
CA ALA A 104 -12.40 8.74 7.57
C ALA A 104 -13.91 8.78 7.84
N LEU A 105 -14.34 8.51 9.07
CA LEU A 105 -15.75 8.64 9.47
C LEU A 105 -16.24 10.08 9.37
N GLN A 106 -15.43 11.05 9.79
CA GLN A 106 -15.75 12.48 9.66
C GLN A 106 -15.97 12.87 8.18
N ARG A 107 -15.12 12.38 7.28
CA ARG A 107 -15.27 12.60 5.82
C ARG A 107 -16.49 11.92 5.22
N LEU A 108 -16.98 10.85 5.81
CA LEU A 108 -18.22 10.19 5.38
C LEU A 108 -19.46 10.91 5.92
N ASN A 109 -19.32 11.60 7.04
CA ASN A 109 -20.38 12.40 7.66
C ASN A 109 -20.56 13.76 6.99
N ASP A 110 -19.47 14.45 6.59
CA ASP A 110 -19.51 15.75 5.91
C ASP A 110 -20.43 15.80 4.67
N PRO A 111 -20.42 14.82 3.74
CA PRO A 111 -21.34 14.78 2.60
C PRO A 111 -22.75 14.27 2.95
N GLY A 112 -23.03 13.88 4.20
CA GLY A 112 -24.28 13.26 4.62
C GLY A 112 -24.45 11.79 4.22
N THR A 113 -23.38 11.16 3.73
CA THR A 113 -23.36 9.75 3.29
C THR A 113 -23.45 8.77 4.45
N LEU A 114 -22.98 9.18 5.63
CA LEU A 114 -23.04 8.39 6.85
C LEU A 114 -23.55 9.26 7.99
N THR A 115 -24.66 8.89 8.62
CA THR A 115 -25.18 9.58 9.81
C THR A 115 -25.04 8.73 11.04
N VAL A 116 -24.67 9.33 12.16
CA VAL A 116 -24.59 8.63 13.45
C VAL A 116 -26.00 8.39 13.95
N SER A 117 -26.41 7.12 14.03
CA SER A 117 -27.62 6.70 14.71
C SER A 117 -27.20 6.26 16.11
N GLY A 118 -27.71 6.89 17.17
CA GLY A 118 -27.17 6.76 18.54
C GLY A 118 -26.82 5.32 18.97
N SER A 119 -25.81 5.19 19.84
CA SER A 119 -25.19 3.93 20.33
C SER A 119 -24.20 3.22 19.38
N GLY A 120 -23.23 3.96 18.82
CA GLY A 120 -22.13 3.36 18.04
C GLY A 120 -22.58 2.68 16.74
N THR A 121 -23.73 3.11 16.22
CA THR A 121 -24.30 2.63 14.97
C THR A 121 -24.29 3.77 13.95
N TYR A 122 -23.99 3.44 12.70
CA TYR A 122 -23.93 4.37 11.60
C TYR A 122 -24.95 3.96 10.55
N MET A 123 -25.78 4.91 10.14
CA MET A 123 -26.72 4.72 9.06
C MET A 123 -26.10 5.23 7.77
N PHE A 124 -26.03 4.36 6.76
CA PHE A 124 -25.57 4.73 5.43
C PHE A 124 -26.73 5.28 4.59
N ASN A 125 -26.57 6.51 4.13
CA ASN A 125 -27.52 7.18 3.25
C ASN A 125 -26.86 7.38 1.88
N PRO A 126 -27.17 6.54 0.87
CA PRO A 126 -26.56 6.61 -0.46
C PRO A 126 -26.93 7.89 -1.21
#